data_AF-A0A9J6DB49-F1
#
_entry.id   AF-A0A9J6DB49-F1
#
_cell.length_a   1.000
_cell.length_b   1.000
_cell.length_c   1.000
_cell.angle_alpha   90.00
_cell.angle_beta   90.00
_cell.angle_gamma   90.00
#
_symmetry.space_group_name_H-M   'P 1'
#
loop_
_entity.id
_entity.type
_entity.pdbx_description
1 polymer ?
#
loop_
_entity_poly.entity_id
_entity_poly.type
_entity_poly.pdbx_seq_one_letter_code
_entity_poly.pdbx_strand_id
1 'polypeptide(L)'
;MAEHLLSVDHDALEQPGCQEHPDTLTCYKGGRKKCRFHAPFWPMPSTKVLTPLQALADDDEASFEQYCFLKNTHDALHSALDTTAYQSFAEMLQHHGVREFDEYEEVIRSGLARPTLLLKRDMNQTNVNLFNSRIASVLKSNMDLQVILDVYAYASYVVEYANKANRGVHNLGRTIKALIEQDPSAQLSFESAMRQLGVDMLNAIEMSTQEVAWFFLRFYMCTTSRDVIYVNTHWPEERQWSRKTKAELEEQGVLSTSCDIWHKTPLERYEHLPAEM
;
A
#
# COMPACT_ATOMS: atom_id res chain seq x y z
N MET A 1 6.83 -22.53 -19.26
CA MET A 1 6.19 -23.09 -18.04
C MET A 1 4.89 -22.36 -17.71
N ALA A 2 4.89 -21.02 -17.61
CA ALA A 2 3.67 -20.23 -17.34
C ALA A 2 2.55 -20.44 -18.38
N GLU A 3 2.89 -20.46 -19.68
CA GLU A 3 1.93 -20.66 -20.78
C GLU A 3 1.25 -22.05 -20.81
N HIS A 4 1.78 -23.04 -20.08
CA HIS A 4 1.12 -24.35 -19.95
C HIS A 4 0.10 -24.39 -18.80
N LEU A 5 0.17 -23.43 -17.88
CA LEU A 5 -0.68 -23.39 -16.70
C LEU A 5 -1.66 -22.20 -16.73
N LEU A 6 -1.35 -21.16 -17.49
CA LEU A 6 -2.12 -19.94 -17.55
C LEU A 6 -2.52 -19.68 -19.01
N SER A 7 -3.78 -19.30 -19.20
CA SER A 7 -4.35 -18.94 -20.47
C SER A 7 -5.11 -17.62 -20.36
N VAL A 8 -5.25 -16.97 -21.50
CA VAL A 8 -6.11 -15.81 -21.76
C VAL A 8 -7.03 -16.07 -22.96
N ASP A 9 -7.00 -17.29 -23.49
CA ASP A 9 -7.72 -17.69 -24.70
C ASP A 9 -9.17 -18.06 -24.37
N HIS A 10 -10.13 -17.32 -24.92
CA HIS A 10 -11.54 -17.58 -24.73
C HIS A 10 -11.96 -18.98 -25.20
N ASP A 11 -11.28 -19.54 -26.20
CA ASP A 11 -11.60 -20.88 -26.71
C ASP A 11 -11.27 -21.98 -25.69
N ALA A 12 -10.41 -21.68 -24.70
CA ALA A 12 -10.10 -22.59 -23.60
C ALA A 12 -11.15 -22.57 -22.48
N LEU A 13 -12.21 -21.78 -22.60
CA LEU A 13 -13.27 -21.63 -21.60
C LEU A 13 -14.59 -22.23 -22.10
N GLU A 14 -15.22 -23.09 -21.27
CA GLU A 14 -16.61 -23.51 -21.51
C GLU A 14 -17.61 -22.34 -21.39
N GLN A 15 -17.24 -21.30 -20.63
CA GLN A 15 -18.03 -20.08 -20.42
C GLN A 15 -17.11 -18.85 -20.53
N PRO A 16 -17.03 -18.22 -21.71
CA PRO A 16 -16.05 -17.15 -21.99
C PRO A 16 -16.19 -15.94 -21.06
N GLY A 17 -17.42 -15.54 -20.73
CA GLY A 17 -17.68 -14.34 -19.93
C GLY A 17 -17.27 -14.42 -18.46
N CYS A 18 -16.88 -15.59 -17.95
CA CYS A 18 -16.49 -15.75 -16.55
C CYS A 18 -15.12 -15.14 -16.23
N GLN A 19 -14.23 -14.98 -17.20
CA GLN A 19 -12.86 -14.47 -17.00
C GLN A 19 -12.65 -13.06 -17.55
N GLU A 20 -13.68 -12.48 -18.16
CA GLU A 20 -13.65 -11.07 -18.56
C GLU A 20 -13.57 -10.19 -17.30
N HIS A 21 -12.79 -9.12 -17.40
CA HIS A 21 -12.62 -8.13 -16.35
C HIS A 21 -13.68 -7.03 -16.49
N PRO A 22 -14.76 -7.04 -15.69
CA PRO A 22 -15.71 -5.95 -15.71
C PRO A 22 -15.16 -4.74 -14.94
N ASP A 23 -15.29 -3.56 -15.53
CA ASP A 23 -15.08 -2.29 -14.84
C ASP A 23 -16.16 -2.07 -13.77
N THR A 24 -15.87 -2.53 -12.56
CA THR A 24 -16.76 -2.39 -11.40
C THR A 24 -16.33 -1.27 -10.46
N LEU A 25 -17.23 -0.87 -9.56
CA LEU A 25 -16.94 0.11 -8.50
C LEU A 25 -15.67 -0.22 -7.69
N THR A 26 -15.34 -1.51 -7.56
CA THR A 26 -14.16 -1.96 -6.81
C THR A 26 -12.83 -1.62 -7.51
N CYS A 27 -12.84 -1.47 -8.83
CA CYS A 27 -11.68 -1.11 -9.65
C CYS A 27 -11.20 0.31 -9.35
N TYR A 28 -12.16 1.21 -9.11
CA TYR A 28 -11.92 2.64 -8.90
C TYR A 28 -11.99 3.04 -7.41
N LYS A 29 -11.97 2.05 -6.50
CA LYS A 29 -12.05 2.27 -5.06
C LYS A 29 -10.95 3.22 -4.58
N GLY A 30 -11.35 4.23 -3.80
CA GLY A 30 -10.45 5.27 -3.30
C GLY A 30 -10.22 6.41 -4.28
N GLY A 31 -11.13 6.63 -5.25
CA GLY A 31 -11.04 7.74 -6.21
C GLY A 31 -9.93 7.56 -7.25
N ARG A 32 -9.54 6.31 -7.52
CA ARG A 32 -8.49 6.01 -8.51
C ARG A 32 -9.01 6.30 -9.91
N LYS A 33 -8.16 6.87 -10.76
CA LYS A 33 -8.46 7.09 -12.19
C LYS A 33 -8.16 5.87 -13.06
N LYS A 34 -7.27 4.99 -12.61
CA LYS A 34 -6.87 3.75 -13.29
C LYS A 34 -7.41 2.54 -12.54
N CYS A 35 -7.75 1.46 -13.25
CA CYS A 35 -8.19 0.23 -12.64
C CYS A 35 -7.15 -0.30 -11.65
N ARG A 36 -7.59 -0.62 -10.43
CA ARG A 36 -6.75 -1.21 -9.38
C ARG A 36 -6.07 -2.52 -9.82
N PHE A 37 -6.70 -3.27 -10.71
CA PHE A 37 -6.20 -4.55 -11.21
C PHE A 37 -5.33 -4.41 -12.47
N HIS A 38 -5.08 -3.17 -12.92
CA HIS A 38 -4.29 -2.89 -14.11
C HIS A 38 -4.91 -3.37 -15.43
N ALA A 39 -6.23 -3.55 -15.47
CA ALA A 39 -6.95 -3.63 -16.73
C ALA A 39 -7.08 -2.21 -17.35
N PRO A 40 -7.11 -2.08 -18.68
CA PRO A 40 -6.87 -3.12 -19.67
C PRO A 40 -5.41 -3.60 -19.65
N PHE A 41 -5.21 -4.91 -19.78
CA PHE A 41 -3.89 -5.52 -19.81
C PHE A 41 -3.19 -5.27 -21.14
N TRP A 42 -1.86 -5.13 -21.08
CA TRP A 42 -1.03 -4.88 -22.25
C TRP A 42 -1.11 -6.02 -23.30
N PRO A 43 -1.42 -5.71 -24.57
CA PRO A 43 -1.21 -6.62 -25.69
C PRO A 43 0.28 -6.93 -25.84
N MET A 44 0.61 -8.21 -26.04
CA MET A 44 1.99 -8.66 -26.18
C MET A 44 2.08 -9.81 -27.19
N PRO A 45 2.98 -9.77 -28.17
CA PRO A 45 3.16 -10.86 -29.14
C PRO A 45 3.79 -12.12 -28.52
N SER A 46 4.48 -11.98 -27.38
CA SER A 46 5.12 -13.09 -26.66
C SER A 46 5.10 -12.86 -25.15
N THR A 47 5.12 -13.95 -24.38
CA THR A 47 5.21 -13.88 -22.92
C THR A 47 6.61 -13.48 -22.48
N LYS A 48 6.72 -12.37 -21.74
CA LYS A 48 8.00 -11.86 -21.23
C LYS A 48 7.87 -11.30 -19.82
N VAL A 49 8.94 -11.41 -19.05
CA VAL A 49 9.08 -10.67 -17.79
C VAL A 49 9.79 -9.36 -18.10
N LEU A 50 9.12 -8.25 -17.82
CA LEU A 50 9.71 -6.93 -17.95
C LEU A 50 10.03 -6.38 -16.57
N THR A 51 11.24 -5.84 -16.42
CA THR A 51 11.65 -5.10 -15.22
C THR A 51 11.45 -3.61 -15.44
N PRO A 52 11.10 -2.84 -14.39
CA PRO A 52 11.06 -1.38 -14.46
C PRO A 52 12.31 -0.83 -15.14
N LEU A 53 12.15 0.30 -15.83
CA LEU A 53 13.34 1.10 -16.12
C LEU A 53 13.98 1.41 -14.78
N GLN A 54 15.29 1.15 -14.66
CA GLN A 54 16.03 1.73 -13.54
C GLN A 54 15.74 3.22 -13.60
N ALA A 55 15.40 3.83 -12.45
CA ALA A 55 15.37 5.27 -12.40
C ALA A 55 16.68 5.73 -13.02
N LEU A 56 16.60 6.49 -14.10
CA LEU A 56 17.75 7.17 -14.70
C LEU A 56 18.17 8.19 -13.64
N ALA A 57 18.79 7.70 -12.57
CA ALA A 57 19.31 8.44 -11.44
C ALA A 57 20.73 8.87 -11.77
N ASP A 58 20.92 9.29 -13.01
CA ASP A 58 22.10 9.96 -13.51
C ASP A 58 21.65 11.36 -13.91
N ASP A 59 22.34 12.38 -13.39
CA ASP A 59 22.03 13.83 -13.40
C ASP A 59 21.98 14.50 -14.80
N ASP A 60 21.61 13.77 -15.86
CA ASP A 60 21.57 14.26 -17.23
C ASP A 60 20.15 14.60 -17.69
N GLU A 61 19.98 15.84 -18.18
CA GLU A 61 18.70 16.42 -18.61
C GLU A 61 18.07 15.61 -19.76
N ALA A 62 18.88 15.09 -20.69
CA ALA A 62 18.40 14.31 -21.82
C ALA A 62 17.81 12.96 -21.39
N SER A 63 18.41 12.32 -20.38
CA SER A 63 17.90 11.06 -19.81
C SER A 63 16.54 11.26 -19.13
N PHE A 64 16.36 12.37 -18.43
CA PHE A 64 15.08 12.74 -17.83
C PHE A 64 14.00 13.03 -18.89
N GLU A 65 14.34 13.81 -19.93
CA GLU A 65 13.42 14.09 -21.03
C GLU A 65 12.94 12.82 -21.74
N GLN A 66 13.86 11.88 -21.99
CA GLN A 66 13.53 10.60 -22.60
C GLN A 66 12.59 9.78 -21.72
N TYR A 67 12.86 9.71 -20.41
CA TYR A 67 11.96 9.03 -19.46
C TYR A 67 10.57 9.67 -19.44
N CYS A 68 10.49 11.01 -19.41
CA CYS A 68 9.23 11.75 -19.47
C CYS A 68 8.46 11.44 -20.76
N PHE A 69 9.14 11.39 -21.90
CA PHE A 69 8.54 10.99 -23.17
C PHE A 69 7.96 9.58 -23.09
N LEU A 70 8.76 8.59 -22.69
CA LEU A 70 8.32 7.19 -22.55
C LEU A 70 7.13 7.08 -21.59
N LYS A 71 7.16 7.80 -20.47
CA LYS A 71 6.10 7.78 -19.46
C LYS A 71 4.79 8.38 -19.97
N ASN A 72 4.87 9.48 -20.71
CA ASN A 72 3.69 10.09 -21.33
C ASN A 72 3.11 9.17 -22.41
N THR A 73 3.96 8.55 -23.22
CA THR A 73 3.55 7.57 -24.24
C THR A 73 2.91 6.34 -23.59
N HIS A 74 3.44 5.86 -22.47
CA HIS A 74 2.86 4.77 -21.68
C HIS A 74 1.43 5.11 -21.24
N ASP A 75 1.24 6.28 -20.64
CA ASP A 75 -0.08 6.68 -20.14
C ASP A 75 -1.07 6.93 -21.29
N ALA A 76 -0.61 7.48 -22.42
CA ALA A 76 -1.42 7.66 -23.62
C ALA A 76 -1.85 6.31 -24.22
N LEU A 77 -0.92 5.37 -24.39
CA LEU A 77 -1.22 4.02 -24.89
C LEU A 77 -2.19 3.28 -23.98
N HIS A 78 -1.96 3.28 -22.67
CA HIS A 78 -2.85 2.60 -21.73
C HIS A 78 -4.26 3.20 -21.75
N SER A 79 -4.38 4.53 -21.90
CA SER A 79 -5.68 5.18 -22.05
C SER A 79 -6.35 4.85 -23.40
N ALA A 80 -5.55 4.66 -24.44
CA ALA A 80 -6.05 4.33 -25.77
C ALA A 80 -6.62 2.91 -25.84
N LEU A 81 -6.09 1.97 -25.04
CA LEU A 81 -6.60 0.60 -24.95
C LEU A 81 -8.08 0.52 -24.51
N ASP A 82 -8.56 1.48 -23.70
CA ASP A 82 -9.97 1.55 -23.28
C ASP A 82 -10.83 2.39 -24.21
N THR A 83 -10.26 3.43 -24.81
CA THR A 83 -11.02 4.48 -25.49
C THR A 83 -11.05 4.36 -27.01
N THR A 84 -10.05 3.67 -27.58
CA THR A 84 -9.82 3.63 -29.03
C THR A 84 -9.83 2.18 -29.52
N ALA A 85 -10.71 1.89 -30.47
CA ALA A 85 -10.78 0.59 -31.11
C ALA A 85 -9.78 0.51 -32.28
N TYR A 86 -8.58 -0.01 -32.01
CA TYR A 86 -7.60 -0.32 -33.05
C TYR A 86 -7.92 -1.66 -33.73
N GLN A 87 -7.73 -1.74 -35.04
CA GLN A 87 -7.92 -2.99 -35.80
C GLN A 87 -6.75 -3.95 -35.61
N SER A 88 -5.57 -3.44 -35.28
CA SER A 88 -4.38 -4.26 -35.08
C SER A 88 -3.41 -3.66 -34.06
N PHE A 89 -2.54 -4.51 -33.51
CA PHE A 89 -1.45 -4.08 -32.65
C PHE A 89 -0.50 -3.09 -33.37
N ALA A 90 -0.20 -3.32 -34.65
CA ALA A 90 0.68 -2.45 -35.44
C ALA A 90 0.09 -1.04 -35.65
N GLU A 91 -1.22 -0.94 -35.87
CA GLU A 91 -1.93 0.34 -36.00
C GLU A 91 -1.84 1.15 -34.71
N MET A 92 -2.02 0.49 -33.55
CA MET A 92 -1.87 1.13 -32.25
C MET A 92 -0.45 1.69 -32.06
N LEU A 93 0.58 0.90 -32.36
CA LEU A 93 1.97 1.37 -32.24
C LEU A 93 2.23 2.58 -33.15
N GLN A 94 1.81 2.51 -34.41
CA GLN A 94 1.98 3.59 -35.39
C GLN A 94 1.28 4.88 -34.94
N HIS A 95 0.05 4.78 -34.42
CA HIS A 95 -0.71 5.93 -33.93
C HIS A 95 0.00 6.68 -32.79
N HIS A 96 0.73 5.95 -31.94
CA HIS A 96 1.49 6.52 -30.84
C HIS A 96 2.96 6.81 -31.17
N GLY A 97 3.35 6.69 -32.44
CA GLY A 97 4.70 6.98 -32.91
C GLY A 97 5.75 5.93 -32.52
N VAL A 98 5.33 4.77 -32.01
CA VAL A 98 6.20 3.65 -31.66
C VAL A 98 6.48 2.82 -32.91
N ARG A 99 7.75 2.71 -33.31
CA ARG A 99 8.13 2.10 -34.58
C ARG A 99 8.54 0.64 -34.43
N GLU A 100 9.19 0.33 -33.32
CA GLU A 100 9.77 -0.97 -33.06
C GLU A 100 9.21 -1.59 -31.77
N PHE A 101 9.26 -2.91 -31.69
CA PHE A 101 8.76 -3.63 -30.53
C PHE A 101 9.61 -3.39 -29.28
N ASP A 102 10.92 -3.20 -29.44
CA ASP A 102 11.81 -2.90 -28.31
C ASP A 102 11.49 -1.53 -27.68
N GLU A 103 11.15 -0.54 -28.51
CA GLU A 103 10.66 0.77 -28.05
C GLU A 103 9.34 0.62 -27.27
N TYR A 104 8.43 -0.24 -27.74
CA TYR A 104 7.21 -0.57 -27.02
C TYR A 104 7.48 -1.20 -25.64
N GLU A 105 8.47 -2.11 -25.55
CA GLU A 105 8.88 -2.69 -24.27
C GLU A 105 9.42 -1.61 -23.32
N GLU A 106 10.23 -0.66 -23.80
CA GLU A 106 10.73 0.47 -22.99
C GLU A 106 9.59 1.35 -22.47
N VAL A 107 8.60 1.64 -23.34
CA VAL A 107 7.40 2.37 -22.94
C VAL A 107 6.67 1.64 -21.81
N ILE A 108 6.43 0.33 -21.92
CA ILE A 108 5.81 -0.44 -20.83
C ILE A 108 6.67 -0.36 -19.56
N ARG A 109 7.98 -0.59 -19.68
CA ARG A 109 8.93 -0.59 -18.55
C ARG A 109 8.97 0.74 -17.80
N SER A 110 8.75 1.87 -18.48
CA SER A 110 8.64 3.21 -17.85
C SER A 110 7.44 3.33 -16.91
N GLY A 111 6.42 2.49 -17.10
CA GLY A 111 5.22 2.45 -16.28
C GLY A 111 5.24 1.47 -15.11
N LEU A 112 6.16 0.50 -15.14
CA LEU A 112 6.23 -0.55 -14.14
C LEU A 112 6.94 -0.07 -12.88
N ALA A 113 6.35 -0.36 -11.72
CA ALA A 113 7.01 -0.11 -10.43
C ALA A 113 7.83 -1.32 -9.93
N ARG A 114 7.57 -2.51 -10.48
CA ARG A 114 8.21 -3.77 -10.09
C ARG A 114 8.30 -4.73 -11.27
N PRO A 115 9.20 -5.73 -11.25
CA PRO A 115 9.23 -6.79 -12.25
C PRO A 115 7.85 -7.42 -12.42
N THR A 116 7.37 -7.49 -13.66
CA THR A 116 6.01 -7.92 -13.99
C THR A 116 6.04 -8.90 -15.15
N LEU A 117 5.31 -10.02 -15.01
CA LEU A 117 5.11 -10.99 -16.08
C LEU A 117 3.98 -10.49 -16.97
N LEU A 118 4.28 -10.28 -18.24
CA LEU A 118 3.30 -10.00 -19.27
C LEU A 118 3.14 -11.25 -20.13
N LEU A 119 1.95 -11.82 -20.16
CA LEU A 119 1.64 -12.93 -21.05
C LEU A 119 1.43 -12.43 -22.47
N LYS A 120 1.67 -13.31 -23.44
CA LYS A 120 1.18 -13.15 -24.80
C LYS A 120 -0.33 -12.85 -24.78
N ARG A 121 -0.73 -11.74 -25.41
CA ARG A 121 -2.10 -11.25 -25.51
C ARG A 121 -2.31 -10.54 -26.84
N ASP A 122 -3.40 -10.88 -27.51
CA ASP A 122 -3.87 -10.13 -28.67
C ASP A 122 -4.75 -8.95 -28.24
N MET A 123 -5.04 -8.04 -29.17
CA MET A 123 -5.82 -6.82 -28.88
C MET A 123 -7.24 -7.08 -28.35
N ASN A 124 -7.82 -8.24 -28.66
CA ASN A 124 -9.14 -8.66 -28.18
C ASN A 124 -9.11 -9.31 -26.79
N GLN A 125 -7.92 -9.59 -26.23
CA GLN A 125 -7.74 -10.27 -24.95
C GLN A 125 -7.29 -9.33 -23.81
N THR A 126 -7.28 -8.02 -24.06
CA THR A 126 -6.81 -6.99 -23.12
C THR A 126 -7.65 -6.94 -21.85
N ASN A 127 -8.91 -7.36 -21.90
CA ASN A 127 -9.82 -7.38 -20.75
C ASN A 127 -10.06 -8.80 -20.21
N VAL A 128 -9.17 -9.75 -20.47
CA VAL A 128 -9.29 -11.12 -19.97
C VAL A 128 -8.31 -11.36 -18.82
N ASN A 129 -8.83 -11.74 -17.66
CA ASN A 129 -8.03 -12.12 -16.51
C ASN A 129 -7.24 -13.41 -16.81
N LEU A 130 -6.13 -13.60 -16.10
CA LEU A 130 -5.40 -14.87 -16.19
C LEU A 130 -6.17 -15.99 -15.49
N PHE A 131 -6.35 -17.11 -16.18
CA PHE A 131 -6.97 -18.29 -15.62
C PHE A 131 -6.21 -19.56 -15.95
N ASN A 132 -6.46 -20.61 -15.19
CA ASN A 132 -6.03 -21.96 -15.54
C ASN A 132 -7.20 -22.68 -16.19
N SER A 133 -7.05 -23.18 -17.42
CA SER A 133 -8.14 -23.78 -18.20
C SER A 133 -8.83 -24.94 -17.49
N ARG A 134 -8.07 -25.81 -16.82
CA ARG A 134 -8.62 -26.96 -16.06
C ARG A 134 -9.39 -26.52 -14.82
N ILE A 135 -8.89 -25.51 -14.11
CA ILE A 135 -9.59 -25.00 -12.93
C ILE A 135 -10.86 -24.24 -13.36
N ALA A 136 -10.76 -23.43 -14.41
CA ALA A 136 -11.89 -22.67 -14.95
C ALA A 136 -13.02 -23.59 -15.45
N SER A 137 -12.71 -24.72 -16.11
CA SER A 137 -13.73 -25.68 -16.56
C SER A 137 -14.49 -26.33 -15.39
N VAL A 138 -13.83 -26.51 -14.24
CA VAL A 138 -14.42 -27.14 -13.05
C VAL A 138 -15.20 -26.12 -12.21
N LEU A 139 -14.57 -25.00 -11.86
CA LEU A 139 -15.13 -24.02 -10.92
C LEU A 139 -16.12 -23.06 -11.58
N LYS A 140 -16.00 -22.82 -12.90
CA LYS A 140 -16.88 -21.92 -13.66
C LYS A 140 -17.03 -20.53 -13.01
N SER A 141 -15.93 -20.03 -12.45
CA SER A 141 -15.88 -18.77 -11.71
C SER A 141 -14.68 -17.95 -12.17
N ASN A 142 -14.78 -16.62 -12.05
CA ASN A 142 -13.66 -15.72 -12.33
C ASN A 142 -12.42 -16.09 -11.49
N MET A 143 -11.25 -16.00 -12.10
CA MET A 143 -9.96 -16.27 -11.48
C MET A 143 -9.09 -15.01 -11.56
N ASP A 144 -8.41 -14.70 -10.46
CA ASP A 144 -7.37 -13.66 -10.40
C ASP A 144 -6.05 -14.35 -10.04
N LEU A 145 -5.43 -14.99 -11.04
CA LEU A 145 -4.15 -15.67 -10.87
C LEU A 145 -2.99 -14.75 -11.21
N GLN A 146 -2.03 -14.62 -10.29
CA GLN A 146 -0.82 -13.85 -10.50
C GLN A 146 0.40 -14.72 -10.24
N VAL A 147 1.41 -14.62 -11.12
CA VAL A 147 2.69 -15.30 -10.93
C VAL A 147 3.52 -14.51 -9.93
N ILE A 148 4.03 -15.20 -8.92
CA ILE A 148 4.89 -14.60 -7.90
C ILE A 148 6.30 -14.44 -8.47
N LEU A 149 6.73 -13.19 -8.61
CA LEU A 149 8.10 -12.84 -9.03
C LEU A 149 8.97 -12.35 -7.86
N ASP A 150 8.34 -11.93 -6.76
CA ASP A 150 9.01 -11.43 -5.56
C ASP A 150 8.41 -12.08 -4.31
N VAL A 151 9.26 -12.80 -3.57
CA VAL A 151 8.88 -13.52 -2.34
C VAL A 151 8.50 -12.56 -1.22
N TYR A 152 9.14 -11.39 -1.13
CA TYR A 152 8.81 -10.39 -0.12
C TYR A 152 7.45 -9.75 -0.40
N ALA A 153 7.17 -9.41 -1.66
CA ALA A 153 5.84 -8.93 -2.06
C ALA A 153 4.75 -9.97 -1.75
N TYR A 154 5.03 -11.26 -1.97
CA TYR A 154 4.11 -12.34 -1.58
C TYR A 154 3.91 -12.42 -0.06
N ALA A 155 4.99 -12.42 0.73
CA ALA A 155 4.89 -12.46 2.19
C ALA A 155 4.12 -11.26 2.75
N SER A 156 4.41 -10.05 2.25
CA SER A 156 3.67 -8.83 2.60
C SER A 156 2.19 -8.95 2.25
N TYR A 157 1.87 -9.47 1.06
CA TYR A 157 0.48 -9.69 0.64
C TYR A 157 -0.26 -10.66 1.57
N VAL A 158 0.36 -11.78 1.95
CA VAL A 158 -0.22 -12.76 2.88
C VAL A 158 -0.47 -12.11 4.25
N VAL A 159 0.50 -11.36 4.77
CA VAL A 159 0.38 -10.63 6.04
C VAL A 159 -0.73 -9.58 5.97
N GLU A 160 -0.81 -8.79 4.89
CA GLU A 160 -1.89 -7.83 4.69
C GLU A 160 -3.27 -8.49 4.61
N TYR A 161 -3.34 -9.67 4.00
CA TYR A 161 -4.58 -10.43 3.87
C TYR A 161 -5.00 -11.03 5.22
N ALA A 162 -4.07 -11.61 5.97
CA ALA A 162 -4.31 -12.09 7.33
C ALA A 162 -4.79 -10.94 8.24
N ASN A 163 -4.19 -9.76 8.10
CA ASN A 163 -4.58 -8.56 8.83
C ASN A 163 -5.78 -7.81 8.24
N LYS A 164 -6.43 -8.33 7.19
CA LYS A 164 -7.55 -7.64 6.53
C LYS A 164 -8.76 -7.48 7.46
N ALA A 165 -8.98 -8.42 8.37
CA ALA A 165 -10.00 -8.34 9.43
C ALA A 165 -9.70 -7.19 10.42
N ASN A 166 -8.42 -6.96 10.71
CA ASN A 166 -7.95 -5.91 11.64
C ASN A 166 -8.03 -4.48 11.06
N ARG A 167 -8.57 -4.28 9.84
CA ARG A 167 -8.72 -2.96 9.22
C ARG A 167 -9.78 -2.06 9.89
N GLY A 168 -10.57 -2.59 10.82
CA GLY A 168 -11.55 -1.83 11.62
C GLY A 168 -10.94 -0.62 12.35
N VAL A 169 -9.63 -0.64 12.60
CA VAL A 169 -8.88 0.42 13.32
C VAL A 169 -8.56 1.63 12.42
N HIS A 170 -8.78 1.58 11.10
CA HIS A 170 -8.49 2.73 10.21
C HIS A 170 -9.23 4.01 10.64
N ASN A 171 -10.44 3.89 11.20
CA ASN A 171 -11.22 5.06 11.61
C ASN A 171 -10.82 5.63 12.98
N LEU A 172 -9.87 5.01 13.70
CA LEU A 172 -9.50 5.39 15.05
C LEU A 172 -9.10 6.87 15.17
N GLY A 173 -8.28 7.38 14.25
CA GLY A 173 -7.90 8.80 14.24
C GLY A 173 -9.08 9.76 14.05
N ARG A 174 -10.12 9.34 13.30
CA ARG A 174 -11.37 10.11 13.14
C ARG A 174 -12.25 9.99 14.38
N THR A 175 -12.32 8.81 14.99
CA THR A 175 -13.03 8.58 16.26
C THR A 175 -12.42 9.40 17.39
N ILE A 176 -11.08 9.48 17.48
CA ILE A 176 -10.38 10.32 18.46
C ILE A 176 -10.76 11.79 18.29
N LYS A 177 -10.69 12.32 17.05
CA LYS A 177 -11.10 13.70 16.77
C LYS A 177 -12.56 13.94 17.13
N ALA A 178 -13.45 13.03 16.76
CA ALA A 178 -14.88 13.14 17.10
C ALA A 178 -15.12 13.10 18.61
N LEU A 179 -14.43 12.24 19.37
CA LEU A 179 -14.55 12.17 20.84
C LEU A 179 -14.07 13.45 21.52
N ILE A 180 -13.00 14.09 20.99
CA ILE A 180 -12.48 15.36 21.51
C ILE A 180 -13.39 16.54 21.11
N GLU A 181 -13.94 16.52 19.90
CA GLU A 181 -14.80 17.60 19.37
C GLU A 181 -16.23 17.55 19.91
N GLN A 182 -16.77 16.37 20.21
CA GLN A 182 -18.14 16.18 20.71
C GLN A 182 -18.33 16.65 22.14
N ASP A 183 -17.26 16.77 22.93
CA ASP A 183 -17.37 17.23 24.31
C ASP A 183 -16.37 18.35 24.67
N PRO A 184 -16.59 19.58 24.17
CA PRO A 184 -15.83 20.75 24.61
C PRO A 184 -16.14 21.15 26.07
N SER A 185 -17.24 20.61 26.63
CA SER A 185 -17.83 20.99 27.92
C SER A 185 -17.49 20.04 29.06
N ALA A 186 -17.34 18.74 28.80
CA ALA A 186 -16.68 17.85 29.72
C ALA A 186 -15.19 18.10 29.57
N GLN A 187 -14.57 18.54 30.66
CA GLN A 187 -13.14 18.35 30.85
C GLN A 187 -12.89 16.84 30.97
N LEU A 188 -13.10 16.08 29.90
CA LEU A 188 -12.64 14.71 29.81
C LEU A 188 -11.12 14.80 29.98
N SER A 189 -10.67 14.40 31.18
CA SER A 189 -9.26 14.16 31.41
C SER A 189 -8.75 13.31 30.25
N PHE A 190 -7.56 13.64 29.74
CA PHE A 190 -6.90 12.87 28.70
C PHE A 190 -6.93 11.36 28.99
N GLU A 191 -6.85 10.98 30.28
CA GLU A 191 -6.98 9.61 30.76
C GLU A 191 -8.33 8.97 30.45
N SER A 192 -9.44 9.68 30.65
CA SER A 192 -10.79 9.19 30.35
C SER A 192 -11.01 9.02 28.86
N ALA A 193 -10.51 9.96 28.04
CA ALA A 193 -10.57 9.87 26.59
C ALA A 193 -9.73 8.68 26.08
N MET A 194 -8.53 8.47 26.61
CA MET A 194 -7.68 7.32 26.28
C MET A 194 -8.32 6.00 26.71
N ARG A 195 -9.01 5.96 27.84
CA ARG A 195 -9.74 4.77 28.30
C ARG A 195 -10.91 4.44 27.38
N GLN A 196 -11.71 5.43 26.99
CA GLN A 196 -12.82 5.25 26.06
C GLN A 196 -12.31 4.76 24.70
N LEU A 197 -11.22 5.36 24.21
CA LEU A 197 -10.55 4.94 22.99
C LEU A 197 -10.09 3.47 23.04
N GLY A 198 -9.51 3.05 24.17
CA GLY A 198 -9.08 1.67 24.38
C GLY A 198 -10.25 0.69 24.31
N VAL A 199 -11.40 1.04 24.89
CA VAL A 199 -12.62 0.22 24.83
C VAL A 199 -13.16 0.15 23.41
N ASP A 200 -13.26 1.28 22.71
CA ASP A 200 -13.76 1.34 21.34
C ASP A 200 -12.86 0.55 20.38
N MET A 201 -11.54 0.62 20.59
CA MET A 201 -10.55 -0.16 19.84
C MET A 201 -10.71 -1.67 20.09
N LEU A 202 -10.85 -2.11 21.34
CA LEU A 202 -11.08 -3.52 21.66
C LEU A 202 -12.38 -4.04 21.06
N ASN A 203 -13.44 -3.23 21.04
CA ASN A 203 -14.72 -3.59 20.43
C ASN A 203 -14.67 -3.63 18.89
N ALA A 204 -13.73 -2.91 18.27
CA ALA A 204 -13.57 -2.86 16.82
C ALA A 204 -12.63 -3.94 16.25
N ILE A 205 -11.86 -4.61 17.10
CA ILE A 205 -10.89 -5.64 16.70
C ILE A 205 -11.54 -7.02 16.86
N GLU A 206 -11.47 -7.83 15.80
CA GLU A 206 -11.75 -9.25 15.89
C GLU A 206 -10.52 -9.96 16.48
N MET A 207 -10.69 -10.60 17.64
CA MET A 207 -9.61 -11.32 18.32
C MET A 207 -10.05 -12.73 18.71
N SER A 208 -9.12 -13.68 18.63
CA SER A 208 -9.38 -15.07 19.00
C SER A 208 -9.58 -15.22 20.52
N THR A 209 -10.30 -16.26 20.95
CA THR A 209 -10.50 -16.54 22.38
C THR A 209 -9.17 -16.72 23.14
N GLN A 210 -8.14 -17.23 22.47
CA GLN A 210 -6.80 -17.41 23.04
C GLN A 210 -6.12 -16.06 23.31
N GLU A 211 -6.15 -15.14 22.34
CA GLU A 211 -5.62 -13.79 22.50
C GLU A 211 -6.36 -13.00 23.58
N VAL A 212 -7.69 -13.17 23.68
CA VAL A 212 -8.51 -12.57 24.75
C VAL A 212 -8.06 -13.05 26.13
N ALA A 213 -7.88 -14.36 26.30
CA ALA A 213 -7.39 -14.92 27.55
C ALA A 213 -5.98 -14.40 27.90
N TRP A 214 -5.09 -14.32 26.90
CA TRP A 214 -3.75 -13.77 27.05
C TRP A 214 -3.76 -12.31 27.51
N PHE A 215 -4.64 -11.51 26.90
CA PHE A 215 -4.85 -10.09 27.24
C PHE A 215 -5.42 -9.93 28.65
N PHE A 216 -6.41 -10.73 29.06
CA PHE A 216 -6.97 -10.69 30.41
C PHE A 216 -5.95 -11.07 31.49
N LEU A 217 -5.04 -12.00 31.18
CA LEU A 217 -3.93 -12.39 32.04
C LEU A 217 -2.80 -11.35 32.08
N ARG A 218 -2.92 -10.26 31.32
CA ARG A 218 -1.93 -9.18 31.20
C ARG A 218 -0.56 -9.68 30.73
N PHE A 219 -0.54 -10.73 29.93
CA PHE A 219 0.69 -11.16 29.29
C PHE A 219 1.04 -10.24 28.11
N TYR A 220 2.34 -10.08 27.86
CA TYR A 220 2.83 -9.35 26.70
C TYR A 220 2.39 -10.07 25.41
N MET A 221 1.69 -9.35 24.52
CA MET A 221 1.20 -9.88 23.24
C MET A 221 2.34 -10.15 22.24
N CYS A 222 3.45 -9.43 22.38
CA CYS A 222 4.66 -9.62 21.61
C CYS A 222 5.86 -9.39 22.52
N THR A 223 6.88 -10.23 22.40
CA THR A 223 8.20 -9.99 22.99
C THR A 223 9.20 -9.88 21.85
N THR A 224 10.00 -8.82 21.87
CA THR A 224 11.00 -8.53 20.85
C THR A 224 12.35 -8.35 21.54
N SER A 225 13.41 -8.81 20.88
CA SER A 225 14.79 -8.65 21.36
C SER A 225 15.33 -7.23 21.18
N ARG A 226 14.62 -6.40 20.41
CA ARG A 226 14.96 -5.00 20.12
C ARG A 226 13.85 -4.08 20.64
N ASP A 227 14.24 -3.08 21.40
CA ASP A 227 13.33 -2.02 21.81
C ASP A 227 13.28 -0.94 20.72
N VAL A 228 12.11 -0.34 20.52
CA VAL A 228 11.89 0.73 19.54
C VAL A 228 11.61 2.02 20.30
N ILE A 229 12.62 2.88 20.37
CA ILE A 229 12.53 4.17 21.07
C ILE A 229 12.22 5.24 20.03
N TYR A 230 11.12 5.97 20.23
CA TYR A 230 10.83 7.16 19.44
C TYR A 230 11.72 8.32 19.87
N VAL A 231 12.50 8.87 18.93
CA VAL A 231 13.29 10.09 19.14
C VAL A 231 12.66 11.21 18.33
N ASN A 232 12.20 12.26 19.01
CA ASN A 232 11.59 13.40 18.35
C ASN A 232 12.67 14.30 17.71
N THR A 233 12.76 14.28 16.37
CA THR A 233 13.76 15.05 15.61
C THR A 233 13.30 16.44 15.18
N HIS A 234 12.12 16.92 15.64
CA HIS A 234 11.68 18.29 15.37
C HIS A 234 12.62 19.33 15.99
N TRP A 235 12.50 20.58 15.52
CA TRP A 235 13.22 21.72 16.10
C TRP A 235 12.87 21.89 17.59
N PRO A 236 13.80 22.33 18.44
CA PRO A 236 13.58 22.42 19.89
C PRO A 236 12.27 23.13 20.28
N GLU A 237 11.90 24.20 19.59
CA GLU A 237 10.65 24.94 19.81
C GLU A 237 9.36 24.17 19.45
N GLU A 238 9.42 23.19 18.56
CA GLU A 238 8.27 22.42 18.07
C GLU A 238 8.14 21.06 18.77
N ARG A 239 9.12 20.70 19.63
CA ARG A 239 9.09 19.42 20.35
C ARG A 239 7.96 19.42 21.36
N GLN A 240 7.26 18.29 21.45
CA GLN A 240 6.26 18.09 22.50
C GLN A 240 6.95 17.73 23.82
N TRP A 241 6.53 18.38 24.91
CA TRP A 241 7.00 18.09 26.26
C TRP A 241 5.93 17.41 27.10
N SER A 242 6.36 16.53 28.00
CA SER A 242 5.49 15.93 29.01
C SER A 242 5.66 16.68 30.32
N ARG A 243 4.54 17.12 30.91
CA ARG A 243 4.54 17.82 32.20
C ARG A 243 4.73 16.81 33.33
N LYS A 244 5.53 17.18 34.33
CA LYS A 244 5.65 16.44 35.61
C LYS A 244 4.29 16.36 36.29
N THR A 245 4.01 15.22 36.94
CA THR A 245 2.78 15.05 37.72
C THR A 245 2.78 15.98 38.94
N LYS A 246 1.60 16.27 39.51
CA LYS A 246 1.49 17.12 40.71
C LYS A 246 2.27 16.54 41.90
N ALA A 247 2.22 15.22 42.08
CA ALA A 247 2.94 14.53 43.15
C ALA A 247 4.46 14.69 43.03
N GLU A 248 5.01 14.55 41.81
CA GLU A 248 6.44 14.75 41.56
C GLU A 248 6.88 16.20 41.79
N LEU A 249 6.03 17.18 41.44
CA LEU A 249 6.32 18.59 41.67
C LEU A 249 6.33 18.94 43.17
N GLU A 250 5.41 18.35 43.94
CA GLU A 250 5.33 18.50 45.39
C GLU A 250 6.54 17.84 46.08
N GLU A 251 6.96 16.65 45.65
CA GLU A 251 8.14 15.95 46.16
C GLU A 251 9.44 16.71 45.86
N GLN A 252 9.55 17.31 44.67
CA GLN A 252 10.70 18.10 44.26
C GLN A 252 10.72 19.52 44.88
N GLY A 253 9.71 19.89 45.67
CA GLY A 253 9.62 21.20 46.30
C GLY A 253 9.58 22.36 45.29
N VAL A 254 9.08 22.11 44.08
CA VAL A 254 9.09 23.09 42.99
C VAL A 254 8.12 24.22 43.33
N LEU A 255 8.64 25.44 43.49
CA LEU A 255 7.84 26.63 43.76
C LEU A 255 6.80 26.82 42.65
N SER A 256 5.61 27.33 43.02
CA SER A 256 4.51 27.59 42.08
C SER A 256 4.86 28.57 40.95
N THR A 257 5.94 29.32 41.08
CA THR A 257 6.47 30.28 40.10
C THR A 257 7.58 29.70 39.22
N SER A 258 8.01 28.45 39.44
CA SER A 258 9.08 27.83 38.68
C SER A 258 8.62 27.35 37.30
N CYS A 259 9.48 27.51 36.29
CA CYS A 259 9.26 26.97 34.94
C CYS A 259 9.74 25.52 34.78
N ASP A 260 10.34 24.91 35.81
CA ASP A 260 10.82 23.51 35.79
C ASP A 260 9.69 22.49 36.04
N ILE A 261 8.65 22.60 35.23
CA ILE A 261 7.45 21.76 35.30
C ILE A 261 7.45 20.61 34.28
N TRP A 262 8.50 20.50 33.47
CA TRP A 262 8.58 19.58 32.33
C TRP A 262 9.58 18.46 32.57
N HIS A 263 9.31 17.27 32.06
CA HIS A 263 10.31 16.20 32.04
C HIS A 263 11.37 16.48 30.98
N LYS A 264 12.64 16.20 31.32
CA LYS A 264 13.74 16.24 30.35
C LYS A 264 13.52 15.21 29.26
N THR A 265 13.60 15.65 28.00
CA THR A 265 13.51 14.76 26.84
C THR A 265 14.72 13.82 26.77
N PRO A 266 14.63 12.67 26.07
CA PRO A 266 15.78 11.78 25.91
C PRO A 266 17.01 12.48 25.31
N LEU A 267 16.78 13.42 24.39
CA LEU A 267 17.83 14.26 23.79
C LEU A 267 18.49 15.18 24.82
N GLU A 268 17.71 15.92 25.60
CA GLU A 268 18.24 16.79 26.67
C GLU A 268 19.01 15.98 27.72
N ARG A 269 18.53 14.78 28.08
CA ARG A 269 19.27 13.89 28.99
C ARG A 269 20.63 13.50 28.40
N TYR A 270 20.68 13.25 27.09
CA TYR A 270 21.91 12.92 26.39
C TYR A 270 22.85 14.14 26.30
N GLU A 271 22.34 15.33 26.02
CA GLU A 271 23.10 16.59 26.01
C GLU A 271 23.69 16.94 27.38
N HIS A 272 23.01 16.56 28.46
CA HIS A 272 23.44 16.79 29.84
C HIS A 272 24.29 15.65 30.43
N LEU A 273 24.69 14.65 29.63
CA LEU A 273 25.63 13.64 30.09
C LEU A 273 26.99 14.29 30.42
N PRO A 274 27.65 13.91 31.52
CA PRO A 274 29.01 14.34 31.80
C PRO A 274 29.94 13.98 30.64
N ALA A 275 30.83 14.91 30.26
CA ALA A 275 31.80 14.70 29.18
C ALA A 275 32.87 13.64 29.51
N GLU A 276 33.01 13.29 30.79
CA GLU A 276 33.89 12.23 31.27
C GLU A 276 33.04 11.19 32.03
N MET A 277 33.15 9.94 31.59
CA MET A 277 32.55 8.76 32.24
C MET A 277 33.62 8.03 33.05
#